data_AF-L1PHF8-F1
#
_entry.id   AF-L1PHF8-F1
#
_cell.length_a   1.000
_cell.length_b   1.000
_cell.length_c   1.000
_cell.angle_alpha   90.00
_cell.angle_beta   90.00
_cell.angle_gamma   90.00
#
_symmetry.space_group_name_H-M   'P 1'
#
loop_
_entity.id
_entity.type
_entity.pdbx_description
1 polymer ?
#
loop_
_entity_poly.entity_id
_entity_poly.type
_entity_poly.pdbx_seq_one_letter_code
_entity_poly.pdbx_strand_id
1 'polypeptide(L)'
;SKGGHPNAASYRAWIDRVSAIIGQRRAVVIIEPDAINYCGHKKGSAEYEERAKLLRYVAEKLKNNNPNVASYIHAGNGPLVTNNSKAMATAIIDAGLKDMRGFALNVSGLGGTAEEQAAAETFVTYLASKGFDKVRYVIDTGRSGINRPKHQNAHPPYNSCNNFNAALGPRSTTKTTGPYADAYLWINGGGGSDGECNMGAPKAGQPYPEYTRHLVQNAMRVKSIEILEVPQNLK
;
A
#
# COMPACT_ATOMS: atom_id res chain seq x y z
N SER A 1 0.95 -8.72 -10.09
CA SER A 1 2.22 -9.23 -10.68
C SER A 1 2.41 -10.70 -10.30
N LYS A 2 3.22 -11.47 -11.04
CA LYS A 2 3.62 -12.85 -10.67
C LYS A 2 5.06 -12.84 -10.14
N GLY A 3 5.37 -13.64 -9.12
CA GLY A 3 6.69 -13.70 -8.48
C GLY A 3 6.62 -14.17 -7.03
N GLY A 4 7.59 -13.72 -6.21
CA GLY A 4 7.72 -14.09 -4.80
C GLY A 4 8.77 -15.16 -4.54
N HIS A 5 9.11 -15.36 -3.27
CA HIS A 5 10.07 -16.40 -2.88
C HIS A 5 9.48 -17.81 -3.09
N PRO A 6 10.29 -18.80 -3.49
CA PRO A 6 9.81 -20.14 -3.84
C PRO A 6 9.26 -20.93 -2.66
N ASN A 7 9.60 -20.56 -1.42
CA ASN A 7 9.11 -21.19 -0.20
C ASN A 7 9.34 -20.28 1.03
N ALA A 8 8.74 -20.67 2.15
CA ALA A 8 8.84 -20.01 3.45
C ALA A 8 10.29 -19.80 3.93
N ALA A 9 11.18 -20.79 3.75
CA ALA A 9 12.57 -20.67 4.21
C ALA A 9 13.34 -19.60 3.43
N SER A 10 13.19 -19.60 2.10
CA SER A 10 13.77 -18.58 1.23
C SER A 10 13.26 -17.18 1.56
N TYR A 11 11.96 -17.06 1.86
CA TYR A 11 11.35 -15.80 2.30
C TYR A 11 11.96 -15.29 3.61
N ARG A 12 12.04 -16.13 4.64
CA ARG A 12 12.63 -15.76 5.94
C ARG A 12 14.09 -15.32 5.79
N ALA A 13 14.88 -16.06 5.01
CA ALA A 13 16.26 -15.71 4.74
C ALA A 13 16.40 -14.36 4.00
N TRP A 14 15.43 -14.00 3.15
CA TRP A 14 15.41 -12.67 2.53
C TRP A 14 15.08 -11.58 3.54
N ILE A 15 14.09 -11.78 4.41
CA ILE A 15 13.75 -10.85 5.49
C ILE A 15 14.92 -10.65 6.45
N ASP A 16 15.66 -11.70 6.77
CA ASP A 16 16.89 -11.62 7.56
C ASP A 16 17.92 -10.68 6.93
N ARG A 17 18.17 -10.83 5.63
CA ARG A 17 19.10 -9.98 4.90
C ARG A 17 18.62 -8.53 4.82
N VAL A 18 17.34 -8.30 4.55
CA VAL A 18 16.76 -6.95 4.51
C VAL A 18 16.91 -6.26 5.87
N SER A 19 16.55 -6.94 6.96
CA SER A 19 16.72 -6.42 8.32
C SER A 19 18.19 -6.07 8.61
N ALA A 20 19.13 -6.93 8.23
CA ALA A 20 20.57 -6.68 8.40
C ALA A 20 21.05 -5.47 7.58
N ILE A 21 20.59 -5.33 6.33
CA ILE A 21 20.94 -4.20 5.45
C ILE A 21 20.41 -2.89 6.02
N ILE A 22 19.16 -2.85 6.49
CA ILE A 22 18.58 -1.66 7.13
C ILE A 22 19.41 -1.30 8.38
N GLY A 23 19.73 -2.30 9.21
CA GLY A 23 20.46 -2.11 10.46
C GLY A 23 19.77 -1.09 11.36
N GLN A 24 20.53 -0.12 11.86
CA GLN A 24 20.01 0.91 12.76
C GLN A 24 19.54 2.18 12.04
N ARG A 25 19.43 2.18 10.70
CA ARG A 25 19.03 3.37 9.93
C ARG A 25 17.53 3.64 10.10
N ARG A 26 17.17 4.92 9.94
CA ARG A 26 15.77 5.32 9.80
C ARG A 26 15.24 4.84 8.45
N ALA A 27 14.14 4.09 8.47
CA ALA A 27 13.45 3.65 7.27
C ALA A 27 11.95 3.49 7.52
N VAL A 28 11.17 3.62 6.44
CA VAL A 28 9.76 3.24 6.40
C VAL A 28 9.65 1.96 5.60
N VAL A 29 8.99 0.95 6.13
CA VAL A 29 8.81 -0.35 5.47
C VAL A 29 7.33 -0.64 5.26
N ILE A 30 6.93 -0.74 4.00
CA ILE A 30 5.58 -1.20 3.62
C ILE A 30 5.65 -2.70 3.37
N ILE A 31 4.95 -3.47 4.20
CA ILE A 31 5.05 -4.93 4.21
C ILE A 31 4.01 -5.52 3.26
N GLU A 32 4.52 -6.18 2.22
CA GLU A 32 3.81 -7.12 1.34
C GLU A 32 2.46 -6.61 0.79
N PRO A 33 2.48 -5.66 -0.15
CA PRO A 33 1.28 -5.30 -0.91
C PRO A 33 0.55 -6.54 -1.46
N ASP A 34 -0.76 -6.52 -1.36
CA ASP A 34 -1.73 -7.59 -1.70
C ASP A 34 -1.59 -8.95 -0.98
N ALA A 35 -0.58 -9.16 -0.13
CA ALA A 35 -0.49 -10.40 0.64
C ALA A 35 -1.70 -10.60 1.56
N ILE A 36 -2.37 -9.51 1.96
CA ILE A 36 -3.57 -9.49 2.81
C ILE A 36 -4.75 -10.29 2.26
N ASN A 37 -4.78 -10.60 0.96
CA ASN A 37 -5.83 -11.42 0.34
C ASN A 37 -6.01 -12.81 1.01
N TYR A 38 -5.01 -13.27 1.77
CA TYR A 38 -5.16 -14.47 2.60
C TYR A 38 -6.29 -14.39 3.63
N CYS A 39 -6.78 -13.18 3.97
CA CYS A 39 -7.96 -13.00 4.82
C CYS A 39 -9.23 -13.63 4.23
N GLY A 40 -9.26 -13.94 2.93
CA GLY A 40 -10.34 -14.69 2.28
C GLY A 40 -10.29 -16.21 2.55
N HIS A 41 -9.16 -16.75 3.01
CA HIS A 41 -9.09 -18.15 3.43
C HIS A 41 -9.65 -18.34 4.84
N LYS A 42 -10.17 -19.54 5.12
CA LYS A 42 -10.64 -19.91 6.46
C LYS A 42 -9.47 -19.85 7.45
N LYS A 43 -9.61 -19.10 8.55
CA LYS A 43 -8.62 -19.08 9.64
C LYS A 43 -8.34 -20.52 10.12
N GLY A 44 -7.06 -20.86 10.28
CA GLY A 44 -6.59 -22.21 10.61
C GLY A 44 -6.36 -23.14 9.40
N SER A 45 -6.73 -22.73 8.18
CA SER A 45 -6.29 -23.43 6.96
C SER A 45 -4.79 -23.29 6.73
N ALA A 46 -4.20 -24.19 5.96
CA ALA A 46 -2.77 -24.17 5.67
C ALA A 46 -2.35 -22.87 4.97
N GLU A 47 -3.15 -22.39 4.02
CA GLU A 47 -2.92 -21.18 3.25
C GLU A 47 -2.96 -19.92 4.12
N TYR A 48 -3.94 -19.86 5.03
CA TYR A 48 -4.04 -18.76 5.99
C TYR A 48 -2.86 -18.75 6.95
N GLU A 49 -2.57 -19.90 7.56
CA GLU A 49 -1.55 -20.04 8.58
C GLU A 49 -0.14 -19.79 8.04
N GLU A 50 0.16 -20.30 6.83
CA GLU A 50 1.45 -20.04 6.18
C GLU A 50 1.66 -18.53 6.00
N ARG A 51 0.70 -17.84 5.37
CA ARG A 51 0.84 -16.41 5.08
C ARG A 51 0.91 -15.57 6.35
N ALA A 52 0.03 -15.83 7.33
CA ALA A 52 0.03 -15.12 8.61
C ALA A 52 1.38 -15.27 9.33
N LYS A 53 1.95 -16.48 9.37
CA LYS A 53 3.24 -16.76 10.03
C LYS A 53 4.43 -16.13 9.31
N LEU A 54 4.39 -15.99 7.99
CA LEU A 54 5.43 -15.28 7.25
C LEU A 54 5.39 -13.78 7.51
N LEU A 55 4.20 -13.17 7.50
CA LEU A 55 4.04 -11.74 7.79
C LEU A 55 4.40 -11.42 9.25
N ARG A 56 4.01 -12.28 10.20
CA ARG A 56 4.40 -12.16 11.60
C ARG A 56 5.91 -12.21 11.79
N TYR A 57 6.60 -13.07 11.05
CA TYR A 57 8.05 -13.13 11.07
C TYR A 57 8.70 -11.81 10.63
N VAL A 58 8.14 -11.13 9.62
CA VAL A 58 8.60 -9.78 9.22
C VAL A 58 8.41 -8.78 10.37
N ALA A 59 7.24 -8.80 11.01
CA ALA A 59 6.90 -7.92 12.12
C ALA A 59 7.92 -8.07 13.26
N GLU A 60 8.11 -9.30 13.74
CA GLU A 60 9.02 -9.63 14.84
C GLU A 60 10.47 -9.30 14.49
N LYS A 61 10.91 -9.61 13.25
CA LYS A 61 12.28 -9.34 12.83
C LYS A 61 12.60 -7.84 12.82
N LEU A 62 11.73 -7.03 12.19
CA LEU A 62 11.93 -5.59 12.12
C LEU A 62 11.84 -4.95 13.52
N LYS A 63 10.88 -5.38 14.34
CA LYS A 63 10.71 -4.89 15.71
C LYS A 63 11.94 -5.10 16.57
N ASN A 64 12.54 -6.30 16.50
CA ASN A 64 13.65 -6.69 17.36
C ASN A 64 14.99 -6.08 16.90
N ASN A 65 15.19 -5.91 15.59
CA ASN A 65 16.51 -5.59 15.04
C ASN A 65 16.63 -4.16 14.50
N ASN A 66 15.51 -3.52 14.17
CA ASN A 66 15.49 -2.24 13.46
C ASN A 66 14.66 -1.19 14.26
N PRO A 67 15.14 -0.71 15.42
CA PRO A 67 14.39 0.19 16.31
C PRO A 67 14.00 1.53 15.69
N ASN A 68 14.68 1.93 14.60
CA ASN A 68 14.41 3.17 13.85
C ASN A 68 13.50 2.95 12.62
N VAL A 69 12.91 1.76 12.46
CA VAL A 69 11.96 1.45 11.39
C VAL A 69 10.53 1.74 11.82
N ALA A 70 9.80 2.49 10.99
CA ALA A 70 8.34 2.53 11.03
C ALA A 70 7.79 1.52 9.99
N SER A 71 7.24 0.39 10.46
CA SER A 71 6.68 -0.66 9.60
C SER A 71 5.15 -0.58 9.52
N TYR A 72 4.62 -0.78 8.31
CA TYR A 72 3.19 -0.78 8.03
C TYR A 72 2.81 -2.01 7.21
N ILE A 73 1.91 -2.85 7.72
CA ILE A 73 1.35 -3.97 6.95
C ILE A 73 0.34 -3.47 5.92
N HIS A 74 0.45 -3.90 4.66
CA HIS A 74 -0.57 -3.55 3.69
C HIS A 74 -1.91 -4.21 4.03
N ALA A 75 -2.96 -3.39 4.16
CA ALA A 75 -4.32 -3.82 4.51
C ALA A 75 -5.32 -3.61 3.36
N GLY A 76 -4.83 -3.58 2.11
CA GLY A 76 -5.68 -3.42 0.93
C GLY A 76 -6.12 -1.97 0.76
N ASN A 77 -7.42 -1.71 0.70
CA ASN A 77 -7.99 -0.40 0.44
C ASN A 77 -9.23 -0.14 1.30
N GLY A 78 -9.78 1.06 1.20
CA GLY A 78 -10.91 1.52 1.99
C GLY A 78 -12.10 0.55 1.99
N PRO A 79 -12.67 0.19 0.82
CA PRO A 79 -13.76 -0.78 0.72
C PRO A 79 -13.43 -2.14 1.36
N LEU A 80 -12.19 -2.60 1.26
CA LEU A 80 -11.81 -3.88 1.85
C LEU A 80 -11.89 -3.82 3.39
N VAL A 81 -11.32 -2.78 4.00
CA VAL A 81 -11.32 -2.63 5.47
C VAL A 81 -12.67 -2.24 6.03
N THR A 82 -13.53 -1.54 5.28
CA THR A 82 -14.88 -1.18 5.73
C THR A 82 -15.86 -2.34 5.58
N ASN A 83 -15.84 -3.05 4.43
CA ASN A 83 -16.81 -4.11 4.17
C ASN A 83 -16.44 -5.42 4.87
N ASN A 84 -15.18 -5.60 5.27
CA ASN A 84 -14.67 -6.83 5.87
C ASN A 84 -13.88 -6.62 7.17
N SER A 85 -14.20 -5.58 7.96
CA SER A 85 -13.38 -5.13 9.10
C SER A 85 -12.97 -6.25 10.06
N LYS A 86 -13.87 -7.20 10.36
CA LYS A 86 -13.56 -8.34 11.24
C LYS A 86 -12.50 -9.26 10.65
N ALA A 87 -12.64 -9.66 9.39
CA ALA A 87 -11.69 -10.55 8.72
C ALA A 87 -10.34 -9.85 8.54
N MET A 88 -10.37 -8.57 8.15
CA MET A 88 -9.19 -7.73 7.96
C MET A 88 -8.42 -7.54 9.27
N ALA A 89 -9.11 -7.15 10.35
CA ALA A 89 -8.49 -7.01 11.65
C ALA A 89 -7.90 -8.32 12.15
N THR A 90 -8.65 -9.43 12.03
CA THR A 90 -8.16 -10.76 12.44
C THR A 90 -6.87 -11.10 11.69
N ALA A 91 -6.86 -10.92 10.37
CA ALA A 91 -5.68 -11.14 9.54
C ALA A 91 -4.50 -10.29 9.99
N ILE A 92 -4.59 -8.96 10.00
CA ILE A 92 -3.42 -8.14 10.33
C ILE A 92 -2.93 -8.33 11.78
N ILE A 93 -3.83 -8.62 12.73
CA ILE A 93 -3.47 -8.98 14.11
C ILE A 93 -2.68 -10.29 14.11
N ASP A 94 -3.16 -11.32 13.41
CA ASP A 94 -2.45 -12.59 13.28
C ASP A 94 -1.13 -12.41 12.52
N ALA A 95 -1.03 -11.47 11.58
CA ALA A 95 0.22 -11.11 10.91
C ALA A 95 1.20 -10.29 11.76
N GLY A 96 0.92 -10.05 13.05
CA GLY A 96 1.85 -9.41 13.97
C GLY A 96 1.75 -7.89 14.04
N LEU A 97 0.57 -7.30 13.76
CA LEU A 97 0.34 -5.85 13.88
C LEU A 97 0.85 -5.24 15.20
N LYS A 98 0.82 -6.00 16.30
CA LYS A 98 1.30 -5.56 17.63
C LYS A 98 2.76 -5.10 17.64
N ASP A 99 3.55 -5.61 16.71
CA ASP A 99 4.99 -5.36 16.58
C ASP A 99 5.29 -4.30 15.49
N MET A 100 4.25 -3.69 14.92
CA MET A 100 4.34 -2.71 13.84
C MET A 100 3.82 -1.34 14.27
N ARG A 101 4.12 -0.31 13.47
CA ARG A 101 3.55 1.04 13.67
C ARG A 101 2.07 1.07 13.26
N GLY A 102 1.71 0.33 12.23
CA GLY A 102 0.32 0.19 11.83
C GLY A 102 0.12 -0.44 10.46
N PHE A 103 -0.76 0.12 9.64
CA PHE A 103 -1.10 -0.43 8.32
C PHE A 103 -1.00 0.58 7.17
N ALA A 104 -0.89 0.08 5.94
CA ALA A 104 -0.90 0.88 4.72
C ALA A 104 -2.14 0.54 3.90
N LEU A 105 -2.81 1.57 3.35
CA LEU A 105 -3.90 1.39 2.38
C LEU A 105 -3.53 1.88 0.99
N ASN A 106 -4.31 1.41 0.03
CA ASN A 106 -4.38 1.88 -1.35
C ASN A 106 -3.11 1.64 -2.18
N VAL A 107 -2.19 0.77 -1.74
CA VAL A 107 -0.93 0.54 -2.47
C VAL A 107 -1.23 0.06 -3.89
N SER A 108 -0.78 0.80 -4.90
CA SER A 108 -1.16 0.57 -6.31
C SER A 108 -2.67 0.61 -6.60
N GLY A 109 -3.48 1.13 -5.68
CA GLY A 109 -4.91 1.34 -5.85
C GLY A 109 -5.24 2.68 -6.51
N LEU A 110 -6.54 2.92 -6.69
CA LEU A 110 -7.11 4.16 -7.24
C LEU A 110 -8.21 4.74 -6.33
N GLY A 111 -8.22 4.37 -5.05
CA GLY A 111 -9.09 5.03 -4.07
C GLY A 111 -8.64 6.47 -3.89
N GLY A 112 -9.60 7.39 -3.84
CA GLY A 112 -9.32 8.80 -3.59
C GLY A 112 -8.86 9.03 -2.16
N THR A 113 -7.95 9.97 -1.94
CA THR A 113 -7.32 10.19 -0.62
C THR A 113 -8.33 10.36 0.51
N ALA A 114 -9.41 11.12 0.28
CA ALA A 114 -10.44 11.36 1.29
C ALA A 114 -11.23 10.10 1.67
N GLU A 115 -11.55 9.26 0.69
CA GLU A 115 -12.29 8.01 0.90
C GLU A 115 -11.42 6.99 1.65
N GLU A 116 -10.17 6.80 1.20
CA GLU A 116 -9.21 5.91 1.84
C GLU A 116 -8.91 6.36 3.28
N GLN A 117 -8.83 7.68 3.52
CA GLN A 117 -8.65 8.22 4.86
C GLN A 117 -9.87 7.94 5.76
N ALA A 118 -11.08 8.23 5.31
CA ALA A 118 -12.29 7.98 6.10
C ALA A 118 -12.43 6.49 6.48
N ALA A 119 -12.09 5.59 5.54
CA ALA A 119 -12.06 4.17 5.79
C ALA A 119 -10.96 3.76 6.79
N ALA A 120 -9.74 4.31 6.67
CA ALA A 120 -8.65 4.06 7.59
C ALA A 120 -8.97 4.51 9.02
N GLU A 121 -9.54 5.70 9.19
CA GLU A 121 -9.98 6.24 10.48
C GLU A 121 -11.03 5.33 11.15
N THR A 122 -12.01 4.86 10.36
CA THR A 122 -12.99 3.87 10.81
C THR A 122 -12.31 2.57 11.25
N PHE A 123 -11.33 2.10 10.49
CA PHE A 123 -10.64 0.86 10.77
C PHE A 123 -9.70 0.96 11.99
N VAL A 124 -9.03 2.10 12.21
CA VAL A 124 -8.28 2.38 13.45
C VAL A 124 -9.20 2.31 14.66
N THR A 125 -10.39 2.93 14.58
CA THR A 125 -11.38 2.85 15.66
C THR A 125 -11.81 1.41 15.94
N TYR A 126 -12.02 0.62 14.88
CA TYR A 126 -12.31 -0.80 15.00
C TYR A 126 -11.17 -1.57 15.69
N LEU A 127 -9.92 -1.32 15.31
CA LEU A 127 -8.73 -1.95 15.92
C LEU A 127 -8.55 -1.54 17.38
N ALA A 128 -8.82 -0.29 17.74
CA ALA A 128 -8.82 0.17 19.13
C ALA A 128 -9.81 -0.64 19.98
N SER A 129 -11.00 -0.96 19.44
CA SER A 129 -11.96 -1.86 20.12
C SER A 129 -11.46 -3.29 20.34
N LYS A 130 -10.35 -3.68 19.69
CA LYS A 130 -9.65 -4.96 19.83
C LYS A 130 -8.38 -4.87 20.67
N GLY A 131 -8.12 -3.72 21.31
CA GLY A 131 -6.93 -3.49 22.13
C GLY A 131 -5.72 -2.93 21.38
N PHE A 132 -5.91 -2.40 20.17
CA PHE A 132 -4.86 -1.82 19.32
C PHE A 132 -5.07 -0.30 19.16
N ASP A 133 -4.98 0.43 20.26
CA ASP A 133 -5.32 1.87 20.38
C ASP A 133 -4.28 2.84 19.81
N LYS A 134 -3.04 2.37 19.59
CA LYS A 134 -1.92 3.19 19.09
C LYS A 134 -1.63 3.03 17.61
N VAL A 135 -2.45 2.25 16.90
CA VAL A 135 -2.25 1.96 15.48
C VAL A 135 -2.37 3.25 14.66
N ARG A 136 -1.40 3.45 13.77
CA ARG A 136 -1.42 4.53 12.78
C ARG A 136 -1.58 3.95 11.38
N TYR A 137 -1.68 4.81 10.39
CA TYR A 137 -1.68 4.36 9.01
C TYR A 137 -1.00 5.32 8.04
N VAL A 138 -0.68 4.78 6.88
CA VAL A 138 -0.27 5.54 5.70
C VAL A 138 -1.17 5.19 4.52
N ILE A 139 -1.32 6.12 3.57
CA ILE A 139 -2.10 5.91 2.36
C ILE A 139 -1.19 6.10 1.15
N ASP A 140 -1.22 5.16 0.21
CA ASP A 140 -0.65 5.38 -1.10
C ASP A 140 -1.50 6.40 -1.87
N THR A 141 -0.94 7.57 -2.13
CA THR A 141 -1.55 8.65 -2.91
C THR A 141 -0.95 8.78 -4.30
N GLY A 142 -0.12 7.83 -4.72
CA GLY A 142 0.56 7.88 -6.01
C GLY A 142 -0.39 7.94 -7.20
N ARG A 143 -1.63 7.46 -7.06
CA ARG A 143 -2.67 7.51 -8.11
C ARG A 143 -4.07 7.85 -7.59
N SER A 144 -4.14 8.58 -6.48
CA SER A 144 -5.41 8.86 -5.76
C SER A 144 -6.08 10.19 -6.14
N GLY A 145 -5.63 10.87 -7.20
CA GLY A 145 -6.11 12.22 -7.53
C GLY A 145 -7.55 12.27 -8.02
N ILE A 146 -8.07 11.15 -8.54
CA ILE A 146 -9.48 10.98 -8.91
C ILE A 146 -9.97 9.72 -8.18
N ASN A 147 -11.08 9.81 -7.45
CA ASN A 147 -11.61 8.67 -6.73
C ASN A 147 -12.20 7.65 -7.71
N ARG A 148 -11.62 6.44 -7.76
CA ARG A 148 -12.11 5.28 -8.50
C ARG A 148 -12.61 5.64 -9.92
N PRO A 149 -11.76 6.26 -10.77
CA PRO A 149 -12.16 6.63 -12.11
C PRO A 149 -12.60 5.40 -12.89
N LYS A 150 -13.63 5.57 -13.72
CA LYS A 150 -14.06 4.53 -14.65
C LYS A 150 -12.89 4.15 -15.55
N HIS A 151 -12.60 2.87 -15.64
CA HIS A 151 -11.57 2.37 -16.55
C HIS A 151 -11.95 2.64 -18.02
N GLN A 152 -10.96 2.98 -18.85
CA GLN A 152 -11.14 3.26 -20.28
C GLN A 152 -11.48 2.00 -21.10
N ASN A 153 -10.91 0.85 -20.73
CA ASN A 153 -11.31 -0.46 -21.23
C ASN A 153 -12.63 -0.91 -20.56
N ALA A 154 -13.56 -1.49 -21.35
CA ALA A 154 -14.82 -2.05 -20.86
C ALA A 154 -14.65 -3.31 -19.98
N HIS A 155 -13.58 -4.08 -20.20
CA HIS A 155 -13.31 -5.33 -19.49
C HIS A 155 -11.88 -5.39 -18.95
N PRO A 156 -11.50 -4.45 -18.06
CA PRO A 156 -10.19 -4.49 -17.46
C PRO A 156 -10.11 -5.67 -16.48
N PRO A 157 -8.93 -6.31 -16.33
CA PRO A 157 -8.76 -7.33 -15.31
C PRO A 157 -8.98 -6.76 -13.89
N TYR A 158 -8.56 -5.51 -13.64
CA TYR A 158 -8.83 -4.76 -12.42
C TYR A 158 -8.98 -3.28 -12.75
N ASN A 159 -9.78 -2.53 -11.98
CA ASN A 159 -9.94 -1.09 -12.20
C ASN A 159 -8.62 -0.31 -12.09
N SER A 160 -7.64 -0.81 -11.32
CA SER A 160 -6.32 -0.18 -11.17
C SER A 160 -5.37 -0.45 -12.33
N CYS A 161 -5.60 -1.48 -13.13
CA CYS A 161 -4.62 -2.01 -14.09
C CYS A 161 -4.40 -1.04 -15.27
N ASN A 162 -3.38 -0.18 -15.18
CA ASN A 162 -3.07 0.87 -16.16
C ASN A 162 -4.29 1.72 -16.55
N ASN A 163 -5.03 2.24 -15.56
CA ASN A 163 -6.21 3.06 -15.82
C ASN A 163 -5.83 4.49 -16.21
N PHE A 164 -5.91 4.84 -17.49
CA PHE A 164 -5.50 6.14 -18.04
C PHE A 164 -6.38 7.31 -17.58
N ASN A 165 -7.51 7.03 -16.95
CA ASN A 165 -8.36 8.06 -16.33
C ASN A 165 -7.94 8.37 -14.88
N ALA A 166 -6.93 7.69 -14.34
CA ALA A 166 -6.35 8.01 -13.04
C ALA A 166 -5.53 9.31 -13.07
N ALA A 167 -5.32 9.88 -11.89
CA ALA A 167 -4.52 11.08 -11.67
C ALA A 167 -3.59 10.86 -10.48
N LEU A 168 -2.41 11.48 -10.50
CA LEU A 168 -1.57 11.57 -9.31
C LEU A 168 -2.36 12.25 -8.17
N GLY A 169 -2.27 11.70 -6.97
CA GLY A 169 -2.77 12.36 -5.76
C GLY A 169 -1.73 13.27 -5.12
N PRO A 170 -2.01 13.80 -3.91
CA PRO A 170 -1.07 14.64 -3.18
C PRO A 170 0.32 13.99 -3.08
N ARG A 171 1.38 14.78 -3.26
CA ARG A 171 2.77 14.33 -3.08
C ARG A 171 2.98 13.78 -1.67
N SER A 172 3.98 12.91 -1.52
CA SER A 172 4.36 12.35 -0.22
C SER A 172 4.52 13.46 0.83
N THR A 173 3.78 13.37 1.93
CA THR A 173 3.72 14.40 2.97
C THR A 173 3.22 13.82 4.29
N THR A 174 3.68 14.40 5.40
CA THR A 174 3.12 14.18 6.74
C THR A 174 2.03 15.20 7.10
N LYS A 175 1.75 16.16 6.22
CA LYS A 175 0.64 17.11 6.37
C LYS A 175 -0.67 16.42 5.93
N THR A 176 -1.16 15.53 6.78
CA THR A 176 -2.40 14.78 6.60
C THR A 176 -3.57 15.50 7.30
N THR A 177 -4.81 15.07 7.04
CA THR A 177 -5.99 15.62 7.74
C THR A 177 -6.62 14.63 8.73
N GLY A 178 -6.25 13.35 8.66
CA GLY A 178 -6.69 12.32 9.60
C GLY A 178 -5.83 12.29 10.87
N PRO A 179 -6.43 12.23 12.07
CA PRO A 179 -5.69 12.25 13.34
C PRO A 179 -4.77 11.03 13.53
N TYR A 180 -5.02 9.89 12.86
CA TYR A 180 -4.15 8.71 12.92
C TYR A 180 -3.32 8.48 11.65
N ALA A 181 -3.44 9.35 10.64
CA ALA A 181 -2.64 9.29 9.42
C ALA A 181 -1.23 9.82 9.68
N ASP A 182 -0.22 8.94 9.66
CA ASP A 182 1.18 9.35 9.78
C ASP A 182 1.67 10.05 8.48
N ALA A 183 1.24 9.57 7.31
CA ALA A 183 1.62 10.17 6.03
C ALA A 183 0.72 9.77 4.85
N TYR A 184 0.67 10.64 3.85
CA TYR A 184 0.39 10.26 2.47
C TYR A 184 1.72 9.96 1.79
N LEU A 185 1.80 8.86 1.03
CA LEU A 185 3.04 8.42 0.40
C LEU A 185 2.77 8.05 -1.06
N TRP A 186 3.69 8.34 -1.96
CA TRP A 186 3.70 7.69 -3.27
C TRP A 186 4.44 6.37 -3.15
N ILE A 187 3.69 5.30 -2.86
CA ILE A 187 4.25 3.93 -2.76
C ILE A 187 4.34 3.35 -4.17
N ASN A 188 3.25 3.38 -4.92
CA ASN A 188 3.28 3.27 -6.38
C ASN A 188 3.29 4.67 -6.99
N GLY A 189 4.46 5.16 -7.38
CA GLY A 189 4.63 6.51 -7.94
C GLY A 189 4.08 6.74 -9.35
N GLY A 190 3.31 5.80 -9.94
CA GLY A 190 2.72 5.97 -11.27
C GLY A 190 3.71 5.92 -12.45
N GLY A 191 4.95 5.47 -12.21
CA GLY A 191 6.03 5.40 -13.20
C GLY A 191 6.11 4.08 -13.98
N GLY A 192 5.52 3.02 -13.44
CA GLY A 192 5.60 1.67 -13.99
C GLY A 192 4.24 1.11 -14.38
N SER A 193 4.24 0.20 -15.35
CA SER A 193 3.06 -0.59 -15.71
C SER A 193 2.62 -1.51 -14.56
N ASP A 194 1.31 -1.68 -14.37
CA ASP A 194 0.74 -2.70 -13.47
C ASP A 194 0.81 -4.12 -14.07
N GLY A 195 1.13 -4.22 -15.37
CA GLY A 195 1.12 -5.44 -16.16
C GLY A 195 0.54 -5.20 -17.55
N GLU A 196 0.45 -6.24 -18.37
CA GLU A 196 -0.06 -6.10 -19.73
C GLU A 196 -1.55 -5.68 -19.77
N CYS A 197 -2.29 -5.97 -18.70
CA CYS A 197 -3.68 -5.56 -18.45
C CYS A 197 -4.66 -5.85 -19.61
N ASN A 198 -4.36 -6.84 -20.45
CA ASN A 198 -5.08 -7.11 -21.71
C ASN A 198 -5.13 -5.90 -22.67
N MET A 199 -4.11 -5.04 -22.62
CA MET A 199 -4.01 -3.81 -23.41
C MET A 199 -2.70 -3.72 -24.20
N GLY A 200 -1.87 -4.77 -24.19
CA GLY A 200 -0.52 -4.72 -24.78
C GLY A 200 0.45 -3.79 -24.04
N ALA A 201 0.11 -3.41 -22.81
CA ALA A 201 0.96 -2.56 -21.98
C ALA A 201 2.26 -3.29 -21.58
N PRO A 202 3.31 -2.57 -21.14
CA PRO A 202 4.54 -3.20 -20.67
C PRO A 202 4.29 -4.19 -19.52
N LYS A 203 5.22 -5.12 -19.31
CA LYS A 203 5.19 -6.03 -18.15
C LYS A 203 5.19 -5.26 -16.83
N ALA A 204 4.64 -5.87 -15.78
CA ALA A 204 4.52 -5.23 -14.47
C ALA A 204 5.89 -4.75 -13.95
N GLY A 205 5.95 -3.51 -13.49
CA GLY A 205 7.16 -2.85 -13.01
C GLY A 205 8.08 -2.27 -14.09
N GLN A 206 7.80 -2.51 -15.37
CA GLN A 206 8.54 -1.86 -16.46
C GLN A 206 8.08 -0.40 -16.62
N PRO A 207 8.98 0.52 -17.02
CA PRO A 207 8.61 1.91 -17.28
C PRO A 207 7.44 2.01 -18.26
N TYR A 208 6.49 2.89 -17.97
CA TYR A 208 5.37 3.17 -18.89
C TYR A 208 5.15 4.68 -19.05
N PRO A 209 6.03 5.38 -19.80
CA PRO A 209 6.06 6.85 -19.84
C PRO A 209 4.75 7.50 -20.30
N GLU A 210 4.04 6.85 -21.22
CA GLU A 210 2.74 7.33 -21.69
C GLU A 210 1.71 7.33 -20.55
N TYR A 211 1.63 6.24 -19.79
CA TYR A 211 0.76 6.15 -18.62
C TYR A 211 1.08 7.23 -17.57
N THR A 212 2.36 7.41 -17.26
CA THR A 212 2.82 8.47 -16.34
C THR A 212 2.43 9.86 -16.83
N ARG A 213 2.55 10.14 -18.13
CA ARG A 213 2.13 11.42 -18.72
C ARG A 213 0.64 11.68 -18.47
N HIS A 214 -0.22 10.68 -18.68
CA HIS A 214 -1.66 10.81 -18.41
C HIS A 214 -1.96 11.06 -16.94
N LEU A 215 -1.28 10.37 -16.01
CA LEU A 215 -1.44 10.60 -14.58
C LEU A 215 -1.13 12.06 -14.19
N VAL A 216 -0.05 12.64 -14.74
CA VAL A 216 0.34 14.03 -14.50
C VAL A 216 -0.66 15.00 -15.13
N GLN A 217 -1.03 14.81 -16.39
CA GLN A 217 -1.98 15.67 -17.09
C GLN A 217 -3.35 15.69 -16.41
N ASN A 218 -3.84 14.53 -15.99
CA ASN A 218 -5.09 14.45 -15.24
C ASN A 218 -4.96 15.15 -13.89
N ALA A 219 -3.84 15.00 -13.18
CA ALA A 219 -3.61 15.64 -11.89
C ALA A 219 -3.59 17.18 -12.00
N MET A 220 -2.99 17.72 -13.06
CA MET A 220 -3.04 19.15 -13.37
C MET A 220 -4.46 19.61 -13.65
N ARG A 221 -5.21 18.84 -14.46
CA ARG A 221 -6.60 19.15 -14.83
C ARG A 221 -7.52 19.19 -13.61
N VAL A 222 -7.39 18.23 -12.69
CA VAL A 222 -8.22 18.15 -11.47
C VAL A 222 -7.62 18.88 -10.27
N LYS A 223 -6.45 19.52 -10.43
CA LYS A 223 -5.72 20.23 -9.38
C LYS A 223 -5.46 19.37 -8.13
N SER A 224 -5.20 18.07 -8.33
CA SER A 224 -4.92 17.13 -7.24
C SER A 224 -3.47 17.16 -6.77
N ILE A 225 -2.60 17.86 -7.50
CA ILE A 225 -1.22 18.14 -7.12
C ILE A 225 -0.95 19.64 -7.19
N GLU A 226 -0.05 20.09 -6.31
CA GLU A 226 0.60 21.38 -6.46
C GLU A 226 1.68 21.29 -7.55
N ILE A 227 1.62 22.20 -8.51
CA ILE A 227 2.65 22.36 -9.53
C ILE A 227 3.77 23.18 -8.88
N LEU A 228 4.91 22.54 -8.64
CA LEU A 228 6.11 23.21 -8.15
C LEU A 228 6.87 23.76 -9.35
N GLU A 229 7.31 25.01 -9.28
CA GLU A 229 8.23 25.54 -10.28
C GLU A 229 9.55 24.78 -10.24
N VAL A 230 10.12 24.52 -11.42
CA VAL A 230 11.48 23.98 -11.50
C VAL A 230 12.42 25.00 -10.85
N PRO A 231 13.22 24.61 -9.84
CA PRO A 231 14.22 25.50 -9.26
C PRO A 231 15.10 26.10 -10.35
N GLN A 232 15.40 27.40 -10.26
CA GLN A 232 16.12 28.13 -11.31
C GLN A 232 17.50 27.53 -11.62
N ASN A 233 18.12 26.84 -10.65
CA ASN A 233 19.39 26.14 -10.80
C ASN A 233 19.29 24.78 -11.52
N LEU A 234 18.07 24.33 -11.84
CA LEU A 234 17.79 23.09 -12.59
C LEU A 234 17.12 23.36 -13.95
N LYS A 235 16.86 24.63 -14.29
CA LYS A 235 16.43 25.06 -15.63
C LYS A 235 17.66 25.29 -16.51
#